data_AF-A0A6G3XVH9-F1
#
_entry.id   AF-A0A6G3XVH9-F1
#
_cell.length_a   1.000
_cell.length_b   1.000
_cell.length_c   1.000
_cell.angle_alpha   90.00
_cell.angle_beta   90.00
_cell.angle_gamma   90.00
#
_symmetry.space_group_name_H-M   'P 1'
#
loop_
_entity.id
_entity.type
_entity.pdbx_description
1 polymer ?
#
loop_
_entity_poly.entity_id
_entity_poly.type
_entity_poly.pdbx_seq_one_letter_code
_entity_poly.pdbx_strand_id
1 'polypeptide(L)'
;MTAPSPHYSPLPGDDPNEIVKAFAANRAFRAAEWEELTTEDNPYRRPVRPDDLAWLDYSGPMPADKALKLSGLLGHRMLRNVYDLDALHLPPARTPAVAADQKAFYSHDNRVLSALAKPVLEHHLFSFLAEGRTPLERPGVAAATSHVIGAFEQRGAAGNKAIDAVERTVGKREAGTFLMLQLSAFLPAMNAAVGRAALGEYDLACDTLRPFLVDEYRSWVNSSAAYTKMLEGGGLKTPAAAYWQLYLTTSLARGNHLHHLSVNR
;
A
#
# COMPACT_ATOMS: atom_id res chain seq x y z
N MET A 1 -5.89 32.92 27.94
CA MET A 1 -5.35 32.76 26.57
C MET A 1 -6.13 31.66 25.90
N THR A 2 -7.11 32.01 25.07
CA THR A 2 -7.81 31.07 24.18
C THR A 2 -6.83 30.65 23.09
N ALA A 3 -6.61 29.34 22.93
CA ALA A 3 -5.83 28.82 21.82
C ALA A 3 -6.51 29.27 20.51
N PRO A 4 -5.77 29.75 19.50
CA PRO A 4 -6.35 30.11 18.22
C PRO A 4 -7.07 28.89 17.63
N SER A 5 -8.30 29.10 17.15
CA SER A 5 -9.04 28.07 16.43
C SER A 5 -8.18 27.59 15.24
N PRO A 6 -8.01 26.28 15.06
CA PRO A 6 -7.26 25.77 13.92
C PRO A 6 -7.91 26.26 12.63
N HIS A 7 -7.13 26.98 11.81
CA HIS A 7 -7.52 27.32 10.45
C HIS A 7 -7.46 26.04 9.61
N TYR A 8 -8.63 25.49 9.29
CA TYR A 8 -8.76 24.37 8.37
C TYR A 8 -8.85 24.87 6.93
N SER A 9 -8.19 24.16 6.01
CA SER A 9 -8.37 24.40 4.57
C SER A 9 -9.84 24.12 4.19
N PRO A 10 -10.44 24.91 3.27
CA PRO A 10 -11.79 24.62 2.79
C PRO A 10 -11.82 23.21 2.16
N LEU A 11 -12.86 22.44 2.49
CA LEU A 11 -13.02 21.10 1.94
C LEU A 11 -13.31 21.17 0.43
N PRO A 12 -12.77 20.23 -0.37
CA PRO A 12 -13.18 20.09 -1.76
C PRO A 12 -14.68 19.74 -1.82
N GLY A 13 -15.33 20.08 -2.95
CA GLY A 13 -16.69 19.59 -3.22
C GLY A 13 -16.72 18.08 -3.49
N ASP A 14 -17.88 17.58 -3.94
CA ASP A 14 -18.10 16.13 -4.12
C ASP A 14 -17.48 15.55 -5.42
N ASP A 15 -16.78 16.34 -6.23
CA ASP A 15 -16.10 15.86 -7.43
C ASP A 15 -14.92 14.94 -7.05
N PRO A 16 -14.94 13.65 -7.43
CA PRO A 16 -13.87 12.70 -7.12
C PRO A 16 -12.48 13.18 -7.56
N ASN A 17 -12.38 13.87 -8.69
CA ASN A 17 -11.10 14.35 -9.20
C ASN A 17 -10.56 15.53 -8.37
N GLU A 18 -11.42 16.44 -7.93
CA GLU A 18 -11.02 17.56 -7.06
C GLU A 18 -10.64 17.08 -5.66
N ILE A 19 -11.33 16.05 -5.14
CA ILE A 19 -10.94 15.40 -3.87
C ILE A 19 -9.53 14.82 -3.96
N VAL A 20 -9.25 14.04 -5.00
CA VAL A 20 -7.94 13.40 -5.18
C VAL A 20 -6.83 14.43 -5.42
N LYS A 21 -7.10 15.49 -6.19
CA LYS A 21 -6.15 16.61 -6.38
C LYS A 21 -5.87 17.34 -5.06
N ALA A 22 -6.90 17.64 -4.27
CA ALA A 22 -6.74 18.29 -2.97
C ALA A 22 -5.89 17.44 -2.01
N PHE A 23 -6.12 16.12 -1.98
CA PHE A 23 -5.27 15.20 -1.22
C PHE A 23 -3.81 15.20 -1.71
N ALA A 24 -3.60 15.10 -3.02
CA ALA A 24 -2.27 15.05 -3.63
C ALA A 24 -1.48 16.37 -3.53
N ALA A 25 -2.15 17.50 -3.26
CA ALA A 25 -1.53 18.80 -3.07
C ALA A 25 -0.72 18.92 -1.76
N ASN A 26 -0.77 17.92 -0.88
CA ASN A 26 0.09 17.87 0.31
C ASN A 26 1.57 17.93 -0.10
N ARG A 27 2.34 18.82 0.53
CA ARG A 27 3.79 18.96 0.27
C ARG A 27 4.57 17.65 0.37
N ALA A 28 4.13 16.72 1.22
CA ALA A 28 4.77 15.41 1.36
C ALA A 28 4.66 14.58 0.06
N PHE A 29 3.71 14.90 -0.81
CA PHE A 29 3.36 14.16 -2.04
C PHE A 29 3.71 14.88 -3.34
N ARG A 30 4.34 16.07 -3.28
CA ARG A 30 4.82 16.79 -4.48
C ARG A 30 5.63 15.89 -5.42
N ALA A 31 5.77 16.26 -6.69
CA ALA A 31 6.66 15.56 -7.62
C ALA A 31 8.07 15.39 -7.02
N ALA A 32 8.72 14.27 -7.33
CA ALA A 32 10.06 14.00 -6.84
C ALA A 32 11.06 14.90 -7.58
N GLU A 33 12.02 15.46 -6.85
CA GLU A 33 13.19 16.09 -7.48
C GLU A 33 14.16 15.01 -8.00
N TRP A 34 15.13 15.45 -8.81
CA TRP A 34 16.17 14.57 -9.35
C TRP A 34 16.93 13.79 -8.26
N GLU A 35 17.21 14.44 -7.14
CA GLU A 35 17.91 13.85 -6.00
C GLU A 35 17.03 12.87 -5.20
N GLU A 36 15.71 12.87 -5.43
CA GLU A 36 14.71 12.03 -4.75
C GLU A 36 14.37 10.76 -5.57
N LEU A 37 15.37 10.16 -6.22
CA LEU A 37 15.20 8.83 -6.83
C LEU A 37 14.88 7.78 -5.75
N THR A 38 15.49 7.94 -4.57
CA THR A 38 15.17 7.21 -3.34
C THR A 38 14.89 8.19 -2.22
N THR A 39 14.17 7.74 -1.19
CA THR A 39 13.75 8.55 -0.04
C THR A 39 14.09 7.84 1.27
N GLU A 40 15.27 7.22 1.32
CA GLU A 40 15.71 6.34 2.42
C GLU A 40 15.71 7.06 3.79
N ASP A 41 15.97 8.37 3.81
CA ASP A 41 16.05 9.15 5.03
C ASP A 41 14.72 9.80 5.46
N ASN A 42 13.67 9.72 4.63
CA ASN A 42 12.42 10.43 4.85
C ASN A 42 11.19 9.57 4.49
N PRO A 43 10.61 8.83 5.45
CA PRO A 43 9.48 7.93 5.21
C PRO A 43 8.16 8.66 4.90
N TYR A 44 8.13 9.98 5.10
CA TYR A 44 6.96 10.82 4.85
C TYR A 44 6.94 11.34 3.42
N ARG A 45 8.08 11.32 2.72
CA ARG A 45 8.19 11.81 1.35
C ARG A 45 7.72 10.75 0.36
N ARG A 46 6.54 10.94 -0.22
CA ARG A 46 5.87 9.93 -1.04
C ARG A 46 5.29 10.53 -2.32
N PRO A 47 6.15 10.83 -3.31
CA PRO A 47 5.76 11.53 -4.53
C PRO A 47 4.60 10.88 -5.30
N VAL A 48 3.58 11.66 -5.65
CA VAL A 48 2.43 11.18 -6.45
C VAL A 48 2.24 11.89 -7.78
N ARG A 49 3.19 12.74 -8.18
CA ARG A 49 3.16 13.50 -9.45
C ARG A 49 1.83 14.28 -9.64
N PRO A 50 1.51 15.23 -8.73
CA PRO A 50 0.22 15.91 -8.71
C PRO A 50 -0.13 16.63 -10.03
N ASP A 51 0.87 17.10 -10.78
CA ASP A 51 0.67 17.80 -12.05
C ASP A 51 -0.01 16.92 -13.12
N ASP A 52 0.18 15.60 -13.06
CA ASP A 52 -0.47 14.68 -14.00
C ASP A 52 -1.97 14.51 -13.70
N LEU A 53 -2.42 14.82 -12.48
CA LEU A 53 -3.82 14.63 -12.06
C LEU A 53 -4.78 15.59 -12.78
N ALA A 54 -4.27 16.63 -13.45
CA ALA A 54 -5.08 17.48 -14.32
C ALA A 54 -5.70 16.71 -15.51
N TRP A 55 -5.12 15.56 -15.88
CA TRP A 55 -5.49 14.80 -17.08
C TRP A 55 -6.01 13.38 -16.78
N LEU A 56 -6.03 13.00 -15.51
CA LEU A 56 -6.47 11.69 -15.05
C LEU A 56 -7.89 11.76 -14.50
N ASP A 57 -8.67 10.71 -14.73
CA ASP A 57 -10.05 10.60 -14.29
C ASP A 57 -10.22 9.44 -13.29
N TYR A 58 -10.62 9.81 -12.07
CA TYR A 58 -10.92 8.92 -10.94
C TYR A 58 -12.42 8.86 -10.64
N SER A 59 -13.28 9.47 -11.46
CA SER A 59 -14.73 9.54 -11.23
C SER A 59 -15.46 8.19 -11.34
N GLY A 60 -14.86 7.22 -12.02
CA GLY A 60 -15.46 5.90 -12.25
C GLY A 60 -14.49 4.74 -12.02
N PRO A 61 -14.99 3.49 -12.09
CA PRO A 61 -14.18 2.29 -11.90
C PRO A 61 -13.17 2.12 -13.04
N MET A 62 -11.94 1.71 -12.70
CA MET A 62 -10.90 1.40 -13.69
C MET A 62 -11.12 -0.01 -14.27
N PRO A 63 -11.17 -0.16 -15.61
CA PRO A 63 -11.19 -1.47 -16.26
C PRO A 63 -9.92 -2.29 -15.98
N ALA A 64 -10.06 -3.62 -15.92
CA ALA A 64 -8.95 -4.54 -15.59
C ALA A 64 -7.75 -4.43 -16.56
N ASP A 65 -8.01 -4.24 -17.86
CA ASP A 65 -6.98 -4.07 -18.89
C ASP A 65 -6.21 -2.74 -18.77
N LYS A 66 -6.77 -1.77 -18.04
CA LYS A 66 -6.15 -0.48 -17.74
C LYS A 66 -5.43 -0.45 -16.38
N ALA A 67 -5.45 -1.53 -15.60
CA ALA A 67 -4.88 -1.56 -14.25
C ALA A 67 -3.39 -1.19 -14.16
N LEU A 68 -2.63 -1.37 -15.26
CA LEU A 68 -1.20 -1.03 -15.33
C LEU A 68 -0.93 0.35 -15.98
N LYS A 69 -1.96 1.15 -16.26
CA LYS A 69 -1.82 2.51 -16.80
C LYS A 69 -1.47 3.50 -15.69
N LEU A 70 -1.18 4.75 -16.10
CA LEU A 70 -0.72 5.80 -15.19
C LEU A 70 -1.71 6.08 -14.04
N SER A 71 -3.02 6.11 -14.32
CA SER A 71 -4.05 6.31 -13.28
C SER A 71 -4.00 5.21 -12.20
N GLY A 72 -3.74 3.96 -12.60
CA GLY A 72 -3.54 2.82 -11.70
C GLY A 72 -2.28 2.98 -10.84
N LEU A 73 -1.14 3.38 -11.43
CA LEU A 73 0.09 3.63 -10.68
C LEU A 73 -0.06 4.76 -9.67
N LEU A 74 -0.50 5.94 -10.11
CA LEU A 74 -0.64 7.11 -9.23
C LEU A 74 -1.75 6.90 -8.21
N GLY A 75 -2.84 6.23 -8.60
CA GLY A 75 -3.91 5.84 -7.70
C GLY A 75 -3.40 4.93 -6.58
N HIS A 76 -2.62 3.89 -6.90
CA HIS A 76 -2.06 3.02 -5.87
C HIS A 76 -0.98 3.70 -5.00
N ARG A 77 -0.22 4.67 -5.53
CA ARG A 77 0.68 5.51 -4.73
C ARG A 77 -0.11 6.36 -3.73
N MET A 78 -1.14 7.06 -4.20
CA MET A 78 -2.04 7.85 -3.35
C MET A 78 -2.73 6.98 -2.30
N LEU A 79 -3.28 5.84 -2.70
CA LEU A 79 -3.98 4.94 -1.79
C LEU A 79 -3.04 4.32 -0.73
N ARG A 80 -1.78 4.02 -1.09
CA ARG A 80 -0.79 3.59 -0.11
C ARG A 80 -0.50 4.68 0.93
N ASN A 81 -0.46 5.95 0.52
CA ASN A 81 -0.31 7.07 1.45
C ASN A 81 -1.49 7.17 2.42
N VAL A 82 -2.72 6.98 1.92
CA VAL A 82 -3.93 6.94 2.75
C VAL A 82 -3.84 5.87 3.83
N TYR A 83 -3.49 4.63 3.48
CA TYR A 83 -3.43 3.53 4.45
C TYR A 83 -2.31 3.68 5.49
N ASP A 84 -1.18 4.23 5.08
CA ASP A 84 -0.01 4.35 5.95
C ASP A 84 -0.12 5.51 6.96
N LEU A 85 -1.14 6.36 6.88
CA LEU A 85 -1.40 7.40 7.89
C LEU A 85 -1.75 6.88 9.28
N ASP A 86 -2.21 5.63 9.32
CA ASP A 86 -2.53 4.93 10.56
C ASP A 86 -1.31 4.19 11.13
N ALA A 87 -0.21 4.10 10.38
CA ALA A 87 1.03 3.50 10.83
C ALA A 87 1.95 4.58 11.44
N LEU A 88 2.74 4.18 12.45
CA LEU A 88 3.81 5.02 12.98
C LEU A 88 5.09 4.76 12.20
N HIS A 89 5.50 5.76 11.42
CA HIS A 89 6.83 5.82 10.81
C HIS A 89 7.76 6.75 11.57
N LEU A 90 8.99 6.28 11.82
CA LEU A 90 10.07 7.06 12.42
C LEU A 90 11.24 7.15 11.43
N PRO A 91 11.79 8.34 11.19
CA PRO A 91 12.93 8.50 10.30
C PRO A 91 14.23 8.06 10.98
N PRO A 92 15.27 7.66 10.23
CA PRO A 92 16.58 7.37 10.78
C PRO A 92 17.26 8.61 11.38
N ALA A 93 16.95 9.80 10.85
CA ALA A 93 17.44 11.08 11.36
C ALA A 93 16.34 12.15 11.36
N ARG A 94 16.39 13.08 12.33
CA ARG A 94 15.46 14.21 12.41
C ARG A 94 16.12 15.47 11.84
N THR A 95 15.90 15.74 10.56
CA THR A 95 16.28 17.01 9.92
C THR A 95 15.09 17.98 9.87
N PRO A 96 15.30 19.29 9.69
CA PRO A 96 14.19 20.24 9.53
C PRO A 96 13.24 19.89 8.37
N ALA A 97 13.77 19.39 7.26
CA ALA A 97 12.97 18.94 6.11
C ALA A 97 12.08 17.74 6.47
N VAL A 98 12.67 16.72 7.10
CA VAL A 98 11.93 15.52 7.56
C VAL A 98 10.86 15.90 8.58
N ALA A 99 11.15 16.81 9.51
CA ALA A 99 10.18 17.27 10.50
C ALA A 99 8.99 18.03 9.84
N ALA A 100 9.26 18.83 8.81
CA ALA A 100 8.23 19.53 8.08
C ALA A 100 7.33 18.57 7.27
N ASP A 101 7.91 17.55 6.64
CA ASP A 101 7.15 16.52 5.92
C ASP A 101 6.38 15.61 6.88
N GLN A 102 6.96 15.26 8.04
CA GLN A 102 6.25 14.56 9.11
C GLN A 102 5.00 15.31 9.55
N LYS A 103 5.14 16.62 9.80
CA LYS A 103 4.04 17.49 10.22
C LYS A 103 2.95 17.54 9.16
N ALA A 104 3.33 17.62 7.87
CA ALA A 104 2.38 17.64 6.77
C ALA A 104 1.68 16.28 6.58
N PHE A 105 2.42 15.18 6.66
CA PHE A 105 1.92 13.82 6.51
C PHE A 105 0.90 13.49 7.60
N TYR A 106 1.22 13.68 8.88
CA TYR A 106 0.28 13.39 9.99
C TYR A 106 -0.64 14.56 10.37
N SER A 107 -0.73 15.60 9.54
CA SER A 107 -1.61 16.76 9.80
C SER A 107 -3.09 16.36 9.86
N HIS A 108 -3.88 17.15 10.58
CA HIS A 108 -5.34 16.96 10.60
C HIS A 108 -5.94 17.09 9.19
N ASP A 109 -5.57 18.14 8.45
CA ASP A 109 -6.03 18.37 7.07
C ASP A 109 -5.74 17.14 6.19
N ASN A 110 -4.54 16.57 6.26
CA ASN A 110 -4.23 15.37 5.48
C ASN A 110 -5.07 14.15 5.90
N ARG A 111 -5.38 13.98 7.19
CA ARG A 111 -6.28 12.91 7.66
C ARG A 111 -7.68 13.06 7.08
N VAL A 112 -8.22 14.29 7.07
CA VAL A 112 -9.54 14.58 6.50
C VAL A 112 -9.54 14.33 4.99
N LEU A 113 -8.58 14.89 4.26
CA LEU A 113 -8.46 14.70 2.81
C LEU A 113 -8.24 13.22 2.43
N SER A 114 -7.50 12.47 3.25
CA SER A 114 -7.33 11.03 3.05
C SER A 114 -8.62 10.25 3.25
N ALA A 115 -9.43 10.63 4.24
CA ALA A 115 -10.73 10.00 4.47
C ALA A 115 -11.69 10.25 3.29
N LEU A 116 -11.63 11.43 2.66
CA LEU A 116 -12.40 11.76 1.46
C LEU A 116 -11.87 11.03 0.21
N ALA A 117 -10.54 11.00 0.02
CA ALA A 117 -9.92 10.39 -1.15
C ALA A 117 -9.99 8.86 -1.14
N LYS A 118 -10.01 8.23 0.05
CA LYS A 118 -10.05 6.77 0.21
C LYS A 118 -11.16 6.09 -0.60
N PRO A 119 -12.47 6.41 -0.43
CA PRO A 119 -13.53 5.75 -1.17
C PRO A 119 -13.43 5.96 -2.69
N VAL A 120 -13.00 7.16 -3.13
CA VAL A 120 -12.77 7.45 -4.56
C VAL A 120 -11.70 6.51 -5.13
N LEU A 121 -10.55 6.44 -4.47
CA LEU A 121 -9.43 5.62 -4.91
C LEU A 121 -9.75 4.13 -4.85
N GLU A 122 -10.40 3.64 -3.79
CA GLU A 122 -10.79 2.23 -3.65
C GLU A 122 -11.80 1.83 -4.73
N HIS A 123 -12.81 2.66 -4.99
CA HIS A 123 -13.77 2.42 -6.06
C HIS A 123 -13.08 2.37 -7.43
N HIS A 124 -12.22 3.34 -7.73
CA HIS A 124 -11.47 3.35 -8.99
C HIS A 124 -10.58 2.11 -9.13
N LEU A 125 -9.82 1.75 -8.09
CA LEU A 125 -8.73 0.78 -8.21
C LEU A 125 -9.14 -0.69 -8.00
N PHE A 126 -10.25 -0.96 -7.31
CA PHE A 126 -10.62 -2.34 -6.94
C PHE A 126 -11.93 -2.83 -7.51
N SER A 127 -12.78 -1.98 -8.08
CA SER A 127 -14.11 -2.41 -8.56
C SER A 127 -14.04 -3.50 -9.62
N PHE A 128 -13.02 -3.49 -10.50
CA PHE A 128 -12.85 -4.54 -11.52
C PHE A 128 -12.64 -5.94 -10.93
N LEU A 129 -12.22 -6.05 -9.66
CA LEU A 129 -12.07 -7.35 -8.99
C LEU A 129 -13.42 -8.04 -8.78
N ALA A 130 -14.55 -7.32 -8.83
CA ALA A 130 -15.87 -7.92 -8.77
C ALA A 130 -16.19 -8.72 -10.06
N GLU A 131 -15.78 -8.20 -11.22
CA GLU A 131 -16.02 -8.82 -12.54
C GLU A 131 -15.21 -10.11 -12.71
N GLY A 132 -14.03 -10.20 -12.09
CA GLY A 132 -13.14 -11.36 -12.18
C GLY A 132 -13.45 -12.51 -11.23
N ARG A 133 -14.50 -12.42 -10.40
CA ARG A 133 -14.86 -13.45 -9.42
C ARG A 133 -15.74 -14.52 -10.06
N THR A 134 -15.30 -15.78 -10.00
CA THR A 134 -16.14 -16.94 -10.32
C THR A 134 -16.86 -17.39 -9.04
N PRO A 135 -18.20 -17.28 -8.96
CA PRO A 135 -18.95 -17.77 -7.81
C PRO A 135 -18.81 -19.30 -7.66
N LEU A 136 -18.87 -19.78 -6.43
CA LEU A 136 -19.02 -21.23 -6.18
C LEU A 136 -20.44 -21.64 -6.58
N GLU A 137 -20.58 -22.64 -7.44
CA GLU A 137 -21.90 -23.12 -7.93
C GLU A 137 -22.84 -23.53 -6.80
N ARG A 138 -22.29 -24.14 -5.73
CA ARG A 138 -23.01 -24.53 -4.51
C ARG A 138 -22.21 -24.06 -3.30
N PRO A 139 -22.44 -22.82 -2.82
CA PRO A 139 -21.69 -22.29 -1.70
C PRO A 139 -22.02 -23.06 -0.42
N GLY A 140 -20.98 -23.45 0.31
CA GLY A 140 -21.06 -24.18 1.57
C GLY A 140 -19.66 -24.43 2.11
N VAL A 141 -19.52 -24.82 3.38
CA VAL A 141 -18.22 -24.99 4.04
C VAL A 141 -17.32 -25.93 3.25
N ALA A 142 -17.82 -27.09 2.84
CA ALA A 142 -17.04 -28.06 2.05
C ALA A 142 -16.56 -27.49 0.70
N ALA A 143 -17.41 -26.76 -0.01
CA ALA A 143 -17.06 -26.13 -1.29
C ALA A 143 -16.00 -25.03 -1.10
N ALA A 144 -16.16 -24.20 -0.06
CA ALA A 144 -15.19 -23.16 0.28
C ALA A 144 -13.84 -23.77 0.69
N THR A 145 -13.83 -24.78 1.56
CA THR A 145 -12.62 -25.50 1.97
C THR A 145 -11.91 -26.13 0.78
N SER A 146 -12.64 -26.86 -0.08
CA SER A 146 -12.07 -27.47 -1.28
C SER A 146 -11.50 -26.42 -2.24
N HIS A 147 -12.21 -25.30 -2.43
CA HIS A 147 -11.73 -24.21 -3.27
C HIS A 147 -10.44 -23.58 -2.73
N VAL A 148 -10.37 -23.29 -1.43
CA VAL A 148 -9.18 -22.69 -0.80
C VAL A 148 -7.98 -23.63 -0.86
N ILE A 149 -8.17 -24.91 -0.52
CA ILE A 149 -7.11 -25.92 -0.58
C ILE A 149 -6.63 -26.10 -2.03
N GLY A 150 -7.54 -26.26 -2.98
CA GLY A 150 -7.20 -26.40 -4.40
C GLY A 150 -6.46 -25.17 -4.94
N ALA A 151 -6.87 -23.96 -4.57
CA ALA A 151 -6.16 -22.74 -4.95
C ALA A 151 -4.75 -22.66 -4.34
N PHE A 152 -4.56 -23.15 -3.11
CA PHE A 152 -3.26 -23.25 -2.47
C PHE A 152 -2.36 -24.26 -3.18
N GLU A 153 -2.86 -25.47 -3.45
CA GLU A 153 -2.13 -26.53 -4.15
C GLU A 153 -1.73 -26.10 -5.57
N GLN A 154 -2.65 -25.50 -6.33
CA GLN A 154 -2.37 -24.97 -7.67
C GLN A 154 -1.27 -23.91 -7.64
N ARG A 155 -1.29 -23.01 -6.65
CA ARG A 155 -0.24 -21.99 -6.48
C ARG A 155 1.09 -22.58 -6.06
N GLY A 156 1.09 -23.62 -5.22
CA GLY A 156 2.30 -24.33 -4.80
C GLY A 156 2.93 -25.15 -5.94
N ALA A 157 2.12 -25.73 -6.82
CA ALA A 157 2.57 -26.45 -8.00
C ALA A 157 3.02 -25.53 -9.15
N ALA A 158 2.51 -24.30 -9.20
CA ALA A 158 2.91 -23.32 -10.20
C ALA A 158 4.34 -22.79 -9.94
N GLY A 159 5.18 -22.79 -10.99
CA GLY A 159 6.48 -22.14 -10.94
C GLY A 159 6.37 -20.63 -10.64
N ASN A 160 7.40 -20.05 -10.04
CA ASN A 160 7.42 -18.64 -9.70
C ASN A 160 7.92 -17.81 -10.89
N LYS A 161 6.98 -17.25 -11.67
CA LYS A 161 7.28 -16.42 -12.84
C LYS A 161 8.23 -15.24 -12.57
N ALA A 162 8.24 -14.71 -11.35
CA ALA A 162 9.16 -13.62 -11.00
C ALA A 162 10.59 -14.14 -10.85
N ILE A 163 10.78 -15.33 -10.29
CA ILE A 163 12.08 -16.00 -10.22
C ILE A 163 12.53 -16.41 -11.63
N ASP A 164 11.65 -17.00 -12.44
CA ASP A 164 11.95 -17.34 -13.83
C ASP A 164 12.43 -16.11 -14.63
N ALA A 165 11.81 -14.95 -14.40
CA ALA A 165 12.20 -13.70 -15.04
C ALA A 165 13.59 -13.24 -14.61
N VAL A 166 13.92 -13.34 -13.31
CA VAL A 166 15.27 -13.03 -12.80
C VAL A 166 16.31 -13.95 -13.43
N GLU A 167 16.04 -15.26 -13.48
CA GLU A 167 16.99 -16.26 -14.00
C GLU A 167 17.30 -16.10 -15.49
N ARG A 168 16.33 -15.58 -16.26
CA ARG A 168 16.44 -15.34 -17.72
C ARG A 168 17.04 -13.97 -18.06
N THR A 169 17.12 -13.05 -17.10
CA THR A 169 17.65 -11.70 -17.35
C THR A 169 19.18 -11.73 -17.38
N VAL A 170 19.81 -10.95 -18.27
CA VAL A 170 21.28 -10.87 -18.39
C VAL A 170 21.91 -10.32 -17.09
N GLY A 171 21.33 -9.27 -16.51
CA GLY A 171 21.69 -8.72 -15.20
C GLY A 171 20.93 -9.39 -14.05
N LYS A 172 21.25 -10.66 -13.75
CA LYS A 172 20.53 -11.46 -12.73
C LYS A 172 20.61 -10.85 -11.34
N ARG A 173 21.75 -10.26 -10.99
CA ARG A 173 21.95 -9.61 -9.70
C ARG A 173 21.02 -8.42 -9.55
N GLU A 174 20.98 -7.55 -10.54
CA GLU A 174 20.13 -6.36 -10.58
C GLU A 174 18.65 -6.75 -10.60
N ALA A 175 18.29 -7.76 -11.38
CA ALA A 175 16.92 -8.29 -11.41
C ALA A 175 16.51 -8.88 -10.05
N GLY A 176 17.41 -9.61 -9.38
CA GLY A 176 17.21 -10.11 -8.02
C GLY A 176 17.04 -9.00 -6.99
N THR A 177 17.90 -7.97 -7.04
CA THR A 177 17.75 -6.77 -6.21
C THR A 177 16.43 -6.06 -6.48
N PHE A 178 16.03 -5.92 -7.74
CA PHE A 178 14.74 -5.32 -8.09
C PHE A 178 13.57 -6.13 -7.56
N LEU A 179 13.63 -7.47 -7.60
CA LEU A 179 12.60 -8.32 -7.00
C LEU A 179 12.52 -8.14 -5.47
N MET A 180 13.65 -8.05 -4.77
CA MET A 180 13.69 -7.75 -3.33
C MET A 180 13.14 -6.36 -3.01
N LEU A 181 13.41 -5.38 -3.87
CA LEU A 181 12.83 -4.04 -3.77
C LEU A 181 11.30 -4.09 -3.90
N GLN A 182 10.75 -4.88 -4.83
CA GLN A 182 9.30 -5.06 -4.94
C GLN A 182 8.69 -5.76 -3.71
N LEU A 183 9.41 -6.71 -3.11
CA LEU A 183 9.01 -7.32 -1.84
C LEU A 183 8.91 -6.26 -0.72
N SER A 184 9.81 -5.28 -0.68
CA SER A 184 9.76 -4.18 0.29
C SER A 184 8.49 -3.31 0.19
N ALA A 185 7.90 -3.22 -1.00
CA ALA A 185 6.65 -2.47 -1.22
C ALA A 185 5.42 -3.23 -0.69
N PHE A 186 5.51 -4.56 -0.60
CA PHE A 186 4.39 -5.46 -0.34
C PHE A 186 4.39 -6.04 1.08
N LEU A 187 5.50 -6.64 1.52
CA LEU A 187 5.55 -7.42 2.76
C LEU A 187 5.20 -6.61 4.01
N PRO A 188 5.73 -5.38 4.23
CA PRO A 188 5.34 -4.58 5.38
C PRO A 188 3.84 -4.26 5.41
N ALA A 189 3.26 -3.96 4.24
CA ALA A 189 1.83 -3.65 4.11
C ALA A 189 0.93 -4.86 4.38
N MET A 190 1.30 -6.05 3.88
CA MET A 190 0.62 -7.30 4.20
C MET A 190 0.59 -7.53 5.71
N ASN A 191 1.74 -7.44 6.37
CA ASN A 191 1.84 -7.70 7.80
C ASN A 191 1.12 -6.63 8.64
N ALA A 192 1.14 -5.36 8.20
CA ALA A 192 0.35 -4.31 8.85
C ALA A 192 -1.17 -4.58 8.74
N ALA A 193 -1.65 -5.08 7.60
CA ALA A 193 -3.04 -5.49 7.42
C ALA A 193 -3.41 -6.67 8.34
N VAL A 194 -2.54 -7.68 8.48
CA VAL A 194 -2.72 -8.80 9.43
C VAL A 194 -2.81 -8.29 10.86
N GLY A 195 -1.86 -7.44 11.29
CA GLY A 195 -1.87 -6.86 12.63
C GLY A 195 -3.15 -6.07 12.92
N ARG A 196 -3.68 -5.35 11.92
CA ARG A 196 -4.95 -4.62 12.05
C ARG A 196 -6.16 -5.56 12.10
N ALA A 197 -6.16 -6.63 11.32
CA ALA A 197 -7.21 -7.65 11.35
C ALA A 197 -7.30 -8.32 12.74
N ALA A 198 -6.15 -8.55 13.38
CA ALA A 198 -6.05 -9.12 14.71
C ALA A 198 -6.71 -8.30 15.83
N LEU A 199 -6.97 -7.00 15.61
CA LEU A 199 -7.64 -6.14 16.60
C LEU A 199 -9.15 -6.41 16.74
N GLY A 200 -9.78 -7.13 15.80
CA GLY A 200 -11.23 -7.38 15.84
C GLY A 200 -11.65 -8.42 16.88
N GLU A 201 -12.92 -8.39 17.29
CA GLU A 201 -13.52 -9.31 18.27
C GLU A 201 -14.35 -10.40 17.58
N TYR A 202 -13.73 -11.56 17.35
CA TYR A 202 -14.35 -12.67 16.61
C TYR A 202 -14.45 -13.97 17.42
N ASP A 203 -13.97 -13.98 18.66
CA ASP A 203 -13.73 -15.21 19.42
C ASP A 203 -15.01 -16.05 19.64
N LEU A 204 -16.17 -15.39 19.69
CA LEU A 204 -17.47 -16.08 19.80
C LEU A 204 -17.84 -16.86 18.53
N ALA A 205 -17.41 -16.38 17.36
CA ALA A 205 -17.66 -17.02 16.07
C ALA A 205 -16.52 -17.95 15.65
N CYS A 206 -15.28 -17.60 16.03
CA CYS A 206 -14.06 -18.35 15.72
C CYS A 206 -12.97 -17.99 16.75
N ASP A 207 -12.89 -18.78 17.82
CA ASP A 207 -11.93 -18.62 18.93
C ASP A 207 -10.45 -18.77 18.54
N THR A 208 -10.18 -19.39 17.39
CA THR A 208 -8.84 -19.60 16.86
C THR A 208 -8.33 -18.50 15.94
N LEU A 209 -9.22 -17.68 15.34
CA LEU A 209 -8.83 -16.72 14.30
C LEU A 209 -7.95 -15.59 14.85
N ARG A 210 -8.36 -14.99 15.98
CA ARG A 210 -7.60 -13.88 16.57
C ARG A 210 -6.21 -14.34 17.06
N PRO A 211 -6.07 -15.44 17.84
CA PRO A 211 -4.75 -15.96 18.21
C PRO A 211 -3.85 -16.23 17.00
N PHE A 212 -4.39 -16.84 15.94
CA PHE A 212 -3.65 -17.09 14.70
C PHE A 212 -3.10 -15.80 14.08
N LEU A 213 -3.93 -14.76 13.91
CA LEU A 213 -3.48 -13.49 13.33
C LEU A 213 -2.44 -12.75 14.20
N VAL A 214 -2.57 -12.85 15.54
CA VAL A 214 -1.58 -12.32 16.47
C VAL A 214 -0.24 -13.05 16.32
N ASP A 215 -0.27 -14.37 16.21
CA ASP A 215 0.93 -15.19 16.05
C ASP A 215 1.62 -14.92 14.71
N GLU A 216 0.86 -14.76 13.62
CA GLU A 216 1.39 -14.35 12.32
C GLU A 216 2.11 -12.99 12.39
N TYR A 217 1.49 -11.99 13.02
CA TYR A 217 2.13 -10.67 13.19
C TYR A 217 3.37 -10.76 14.09
N ARG A 218 3.34 -11.56 15.15
CA ARG A 218 4.51 -11.79 16.02
C ARG A 218 5.65 -12.47 15.25
N SER A 219 5.35 -13.45 14.41
CA SER A 219 6.33 -14.12 13.55
C SER A 219 7.04 -13.13 12.64
N TRP A 220 6.30 -12.18 12.05
CA TRP A 220 6.87 -11.09 11.28
C TRP A 220 7.81 -10.20 12.10
N VAL A 221 7.39 -9.76 13.29
CA VAL A 221 8.24 -8.94 14.18
C VAL A 221 9.54 -9.66 14.53
N ASN A 222 9.46 -10.96 14.87
CA ASN A 222 10.62 -11.79 15.17
C ASN A 222 11.55 -11.98 13.95
N SER A 223 10.99 -11.94 12.74
CA SER A 223 11.74 -12.09 11.47
C SER A 223 12.31 -10.77 10.95
N SER A 224 12.09 -9.65 11.63
CA SER A 224 12.50 -8.31 11.16
C SER A 224 14.01 -8.20 10.90
N ALA A 225 14.86 -8.78 11.76
CA ALA A 225 16.30 -8.79 11.55
C ALA A 225 16.73 -9.60 10.32
N ALA A 226 16.07 -10.74 10.07
CA ALA A 226 16.32 -11.56 8.88
C ALA A 226 15.88 -10.84 7.60
N TYR A 227 14.72 -10.16 7.64
CA TYR A 227 14.24 -9.32 6.56
C TYR A 227 15.22 -8.17 6.25
N THR A 228 15.72 -7.48 7.28
CA THR A 228 16.75 -6.43 7.13
C THR A 228 18.00 -6.98 6.47
N LYS A 229 18.54 -8.09 6.98
CA LYS A 229 19.73 -8.74 6.43
C LYS A 229 19.55 -9.16 4.97
N MET A 230 18.35 -9.64 4.60
CA MET A 230 18.01 -10.00 3.23
C MET A 230 18.09 -8.77 2.31
N LEU A 231 17.47 -7.65 2.69
CA LEU A 231 17.51 -6.42 1.90
C LEU A 231 18.94 -5.85 1.82
N GLU A 232 19.67 -5.80 2.92
CA GLU A 232 21.06 -5.33 2.97
C GLU A 232 22.00 -6.18 2.10
N GLY A 233 21.79 -7.50 2.06
CA GLY A 233 22.53 -8.40 1.17
C GLY A 233 22.31 -8.09 -0.32
N GLY A 234 21.16 -7.49 -0.66
CA GLY A 234 20.84 -6.94 -1.97
C GLY A 234 21.34 -5.52 -2.23
N GLY A 235 21.99 -4.89 -1.25
CA GLY A 235 22.37 -3.48 -1.27
C GLY A 235 21.21 -2.51 -1.01
N LEU A 236 20.08 -3.01 -0.47
CA LEU A 236 18.88 -2.23 -0.20
C LEU A 236 18.81 -1.81 1.28
N LYS A 237 18.03 -0.76 1.54
CA LYS A 237 17.68 -0.24 2.86
C LYS A 237 16.25 -0.63 3.23
N THR A 238 15.95 -0.57 4.51
CA THR A 238 14.68 -0.97 5.12
C THR A 238 13.72 0.16 5.53
N PRO A 239 14.08 1.47 5.55
CA PRO A 239 13.11 2.52 5.85
C PRO A 239 11.88 2.47 4.95
N ALA A 240 10.73 2.82 5.53
CA ALA A 240 9.46 2.80 4.81
C ALA A 240 9.52 3.72 3.59
N ALA A 241 8.98 3.23 2.46
CA ALA A 241 8.95 3.94 1.19
C ALA A 241 10.32 4.36 0.61
N ALA A 242 11.44 3.81 1.10
CA ALA A 242 12.80 4.10 0.62
C ALA A 242 12.93 4.10 -0.93
N TYR A 243 12.22 3.21 -1.61
CA TYR A 243 12.30 3.01 -3.06
C TYR A 243 10.99 3.37 -3.78
N TRP A 244 10.23 4.34 -3.25
CA TRP A 244 8.89 4.71 -3.72
C TRP A 244 8.76 4.86 -5.24
N GLN A 245 9.74 5.51 -5.86
CA GLN A 245 9.76 5.78 -7.30
C GLN A 245 9.91 4.50 -8.14
N LEU A 246 10.50 3.45 -7.56
CA LEU A 246 10.83 2.18 -8.20
C LEU A 246 9.77 1.09 -7.92
N TYR A 247 8.78 1.38 -7.08
CA TYR A 247 7.68 0.45 -6.84
C TYR A 247 6.76 0.31 -8.04
N LEU A 248 6.53 -0.94 -8.45
CA LEU A 248 5.57 -1.27 -9.49
C LEU A 248 4.14 -1.10 -8.97
N THR A 249 3.24 -0.73 -9.90
CA THR A 249 1.80 -0.67 -9.66
C THR A 249 1.28 -1.95 -9.01
N THR A 250 1.72 -3.11 -9.48
CA THR A 250 1.27 -4.42 -8.99
C THR A 250 1.75 -4.72 -7.57
N SER A 251 2.96 -4.30 -7.19
CA SER A 251 3.49 -4.48 -5.83
C SER A 251 2.70 -3.65 -4.83
N LEU A 252 2.40 -2.39 -5.18
CA LEU A 252 1.53 -1.52 -4.38
C LEU A 252 0.11 -2.08 -4.32
N ALA A 253 -0.47 -2.46 -5.46
CA ALA A 253 -1.82 -3.01 -5.56
C ALA A 253 -2.03 -4.21 -4.64
N ARG A 254 -1.09 -5.17 -4.62
CA ARG A 254 -1.17 -6.36 -3.75
C ARG A 254 -1.26 -5.99 -2.28
N GLY A 255 -0.41 -5.07 -1.80
CA GLY A 255 -0.44 -4.68 -0.40
C GLY A 255 -1.63 -3.77 -0.08
N ASN A 256 -2.00 -2.86 -0.99
CA ASN A 256 -3.16 -1.99 -0.84
C ASN A 256 -4.47 -2.78 -0.77
N HIS A 257 -4.59 -3.87 -1.53
CA HIS A 257 -5.75 -4.75 -1.46
C HIS A 257 -5.87 -5.43 -0.09
N LEU A 258 -4.76 -5.82 0.54
CA LEU A 258 -4.81 -6.38 1.90
C LEU A 258 -5.18 -5.33 2.94
N HIS A 259 -4.67 -4.10 2.80
CA HIS A 259 -5.15 -3.01 3.64
C HIS A 259 -6.64 -2.79 3.49
N HIS A 260 -7.13 -2.68 2.25
CA HIS A 260 -8.55 -2.53 1.92
C HIS A 260 -9.42 -3.55 2.68
N LEU A 261 -9.07 -4.83 2.60
CA LEU A 261 -9.76 -5.91 3.30
C LEU A 261 -9.67 -5.80 4.83
N SER A 262 -8.60 -5.20 5.37
CA SER A 262 -8.40 -5.06 6.82
C SER A 262 -9.14 -3.87 7.44
N VAL A 263 -9.44 -2.82 6.65
CA VAL A 263 -9.99 -1.53 7.12
C VAL A 263 -11.46 -1.31 6.75
N ASN A 264 -11.99 -2.01 5.74
CA ASN A 264 -13.38 -1.90 5.33
C ASN A 264 -14.12 -3.15 5.79
N ARG A 265 -14.86 -3.02 6.88
CA ARG A 265 -15.63 -4.08 7.55
C ARG A 265 -17.09 -3.68 7.62
#